data_AF-A0A2D8CHY7-F1
#
_entry.id   AF-A0A2D8CHY7-F1
#
_cell.length_a   1.000
_cell.length_b   1.000
_cell.length_c   1.000
_cell.angle_alpha   90.00
_cell.angle_beta   90.00
_cell.angle_gamma   90.00
#
_symmetry.space_group_name_H-M   'P 1'
#
loop_
_entity.id
_entity.type
_entity.pdbx_description
1 polymer ?
#
loop_
_entity_poly.entity_id
_entity_poly.type
_entity_poly.pdbx_seq_one_letter_code
_entity_poly.pdbx_strand_id
1 'polypeptide(L)' 'MAKKQSFGQEALQAKAAHRKMAKVIISTKNDKGKYAYKEVMMDQENVNEYIKENRS' A
#
# COMPACT_ATOMS: atom_id res chain seq x y z
N MET A 1 2.25 22.04 -36.67
CA MET A 1 1.69 20.86 -35.96
C MET A 1 2.55 20.57 -34.76
N ALA A 2 2.10 20.95 -33.56
CA ALA A 2 2.83 20.67 -32.33
C ALA A 2 2.81 19.15 -32.10
N LYS A 3 4.00 18.54 -31.99
CA LYS A 3 4.20 17.18 -31.46
C LYS A 3 3.67 17.16 -30.02
N LYS A 4 2.35 17.03 -29.84
CA LYS A 4 1.72 16.93 -28.52
C LYS A 4 1.82 15.47 -28.04
N GLN A 5 2.60 15.28 -26.99
CA GLN A 5 2.22 14.44 -25.84
C GLN A 5 2.25 12.89 -25.94
N SER A 6 3.08 12.24 -26.76
CA SER A 6 3.27 10.78 -26.61
C SER A 6 4.01 10.39 -25.31
N PHE A 7 4.99 11.19 -24.89
CA PHE A 7 5.79 10.92 -23.67
C PHE A 7 4.98 10.94 -22.37
N GLY A 8 3.88 11.71 -22.31
CA GLY A 8 3.04 11.80 -21.11
C GLY A 8 2.16 10.56 -20.91
N GLN A 9 1.65 9.99 -22.00
CA GLN A 9 0.79 8.80 -21.94
C GLN A 9 1.57 7.55 -21.55
N GLU A 10 2.75 7.33 -22.12
CA GLU A 10 3.60 6.18 -21.76
C GLU A 10 4.09 6.26 -20.31
N ALA A 11 4.46 7.45 -19.83
CA ALA A 11 4.87 7.64 -18.44
C ALA A 11 3.72 7.45 -17.43
N LEU A 12 2.49 7.85 -17.80
CA LEU A 12 1.29 7.60 -16.99
C LEU A 12 0.93 6.11 -16.95
N GLN A 13 1.04 5.40 -18.07
CA GLN A 13 0.82 3.96 -18.14
C GLN A 13 1.89 3.19 -17.35
N ALA A 14 3.15 3.60 -17.43
CA ALA A 14 4.23 3.00 -16.64
C ALA A 14 4.02 3.23 -15.13
N LYS A 15 3.58 4.43 -14.72
CA LYS A 15 3.24 4.71 -13.32
C LYS A 15 2.05 3.89 -12.82
N ALA A 16 1.06 3.63 -13.67
CA ALA A 16 -0.07 2.76 -13.32
C ALA A 16 0.34 1.27 -13.27
N ALA A 17 1.30 0.85 -14.08
CA ALA A 17 1.81 -0.52 -14.09
C ALA A 17 2.73 -0.83 -12.88
N HIS A 18 3.40 0.18 -12.32
CA HIS A 18 4.18 0.04 -11.10
C HIS A 18 3.25 -0.04 -9.87
N ARG A 19 2.81 -1.25 -9.56
CA ARG A 19 2.17 -1.57 -8.27
C ARG A 19 3.08 -1.14 -7.14
N LYS A 20 2.58 -0.27 -6.27
CA LYS A 20 3.31 0.17 -5.08
C LYS A 20 3.00 -0.79 -3.95
N MET A 21 4.04 -1.44 -3.43
CA MET A 21 3.91 -2.30 -2.26
C MET A 21 4.04 -1.45 -0.98
N ALA A 22 3.23 -1.77 0.01
CA ALA A 22 3.27 -1.20 1.34
C ALA A 22 3.56 -2.28 2.38
N LYS A 23 4.43 -1.96 3.33
CA LYS A 23 4.64 -2.76 4.55
C LYS A 23 3.66 -2.27 5.61
N VAL A 24 2.77 -3.15 6.04
CA VAL A 24 1.81 -2.86 7.11
C VAL A 24 2.26 -3.58 8.38
N ILE A 25 2.29 -2.85 9.49
CA ILE A 25 2.62 -3.37 10.82
C ILE A 25 1.44 -3.07 11.74
N ILE A 26 0.79 -4.11 12.24
CA ILE A 26 -0.30 -4.01 13.23
C ILE A 26 0.27 -4.41 14.59
N SER A 27 0.07 -3.57 15.60
CA SER A 27 0.40 -3.90 16.99
C SER A 27 -0.86 -4.30 17.76
N THR A 28 -0.76 -5.35 18.57
CA THR A 28 -1.84 -5.81 19.44
C THR A 28 -1.30 -5.90 20.87
N LYS A 29 -1.99 -5.27 21.82
CA LYS A 29 -1.66 -5.36 23.24
C LYS A 29 -2.35 -6.57 23.84
N ASN A 30 -1.61 -7.45 24.50
CA ASN A 30 -2.19 -8.57 25.23
C ASN A 30 -2.58 -8.17 26.67
N ASP A 31 -3.32 -9.04 27.35
CA ASP A 31 -3.80 -8.82 28.72
C ASP A 31 -2.66 -8.63 29.75
N LYS A 32 -1.45 -9.09 29.41
CA LYS A 32 -0.22 -8.92 30.21
C LYS A 32 0.50 -7.60 29.92
N GLY A 33 -0.09 -6.72 29.13
CA GLY A 33 0.46 -5.40 28.79
C GLY A 33 1.60 -5.40 27.77
N LYS A 34 1.93 -6.55 27.16
CA LYS A 34 2.96 -6.65 26.13
C LYS A 34 2.36 -6.45 24.74
N TYR A 35 3.13 -5.88 23.83
CA TYR A 35 2.75 -5.73 22.42
C TYR A 35 3.29 -6.88 21.58
N ALA A 36 2.43 -7.45 20.75
CA ALA A 36 2.81 -8.29 19.62
C ALA A 36 2.68 -7.50 18.32
N TYR A 37 3.49 -7.83 17.32
CA TYR A 37 3.48 -7.16 16.02
C TYR A 37 3.26 -8.18 14.91
N LYS A 38 2.35 -7.86 13.98
CA LYS A 38 2.12 -8.62 12.75
C LYS A 38 2.54 -7.76 11.57
N GLU A 39 3.48 -8.26 10.78
CA GLU A 39 4.01 -7.56 9.61
C GLU A 39 3.57 -8.27 8.32
N VAL A 40 3.07 -7.51 7.35
CA VAL A 40 2.67 -8.03 6.03
C VAL A 40 3.03 -7.03 4.94
N MET A 41 3.53 -7.53 3.82
CA MET A 41 3.72 -6.76 2.58
C MET A 41 2.49 -6.97 1.69
N MET A 42 1.84 -5.88 1.27
CA MET A 42 0.67 -5.94 0.38
C MET A 42 0.66 -4.77 -0.59
N ASP A 43 -0.25 -4.81 -1.56
CA ASP A 43 -0.48 -3.67 -2.44
C ASP A 43 -0.99 -2.46 -1.64
N GLN A 44 -0.49 -1.27 -1.96
CA GLN A 44 -0.88 -0.02 -1.32
C GLN A 44 -2.40 0.19 -1.32
N GLU A 45 -3.10 -0.24 -2.38
CA GLU A 45 -4.55 -0.09 -2.51
C GLU A 45 -5.33 -0.88 -1.43
N ASN A 46 -4.78 -2.01 -0.99
CA ASN A 46 -5.43 -2.93 -0.04
C ASN A 46 -5.16 -2.58 1.44
N VAL A 47 -4.23 -1.66 1.72
CA VAL A 47 -3.78 -1.34 3.09
C VAL A 47 -4.93 -0.87 3.97
N ASN A 48 -5.82 -0.03 3.45
CA ASN A 48 -6.87 0.60 4.25
C ASN A 48 -7.93 -0.42 4.71
N GLU A 49 -8.30 -1.35 3.83
CA GLU A 49 -9.19 -2.46 4.16
C GLU A 49 -8.55 -3.39 5.18
N TYR A 50 -7.31 -3.81 4.94
CA TYR A 50 -6.56 -4.67 5.86
C TYR A 50 -6.43 -4.08 7.26
N ILE A 51 -6.12 -2.78 7.38
CA ILE A 51 -6.05 -2.09 8.67
C ILE A 51 -7.40 -2.12 9.37
N LYS A 52 -8.51 -1.87 8.67
CA LYS A 52 -9.86 -1.88 9.28
C LYS A 52 -10.24 -3.26 9.80
N GLU A 53 -9.93 -4.32 9.06
CA GLU A 53 -10.24 -5.71 9.46
C GLU A 53 -9.38 -6.20 10.63
N ASN A 54 -8.14 -5.73 10.74
CA ASN A 54 -7.16 -6.25 11.70
C ASN A 54 -6.91 -5.30 12.89
N ARG A 55 -7.58 -4.14 12.93
CA ARG A 55 -7.52 -3.22 14.07
C ARG A 55 -8.54 -3.66 15.12
N SER A 56 -8.02 -4.31 16.16
CA SER A 56 -8.72 -4.62 17.42
C SER A 56 -8.88 -3.40 18.32
#